data_AF-A0A3D5MT46-F1
#
_entry.id   AF-A0A3D5MT46-F1
#
_cell.length_a   1.000
_cell.length_b   1.000
_cell.length_c   1.000
_cell.angle_alpha   90.00
_cell.angle_beta   90.00
_cell.angle_gamma   90.00
#
_symmetry.space_group_name_H-M   'P 1'
#
loop_
_entity.id
_entity.type
_entity.pdbx_description
1 polymer ?
#
loop_
_entity_poly.entity_id
_entity_poly.type
_entity_poly.pdbx_seq_one_letter_code
_entity_poly.pdbx_strand_id
1 'polypeptide(L)'
;MNISTPYRKKLLRFISIFLLCLSLSAFFINKNNVIAESSDEICEDDIKNCVKNLFQIRNKAILTKDLDSIESLYDTDNKFGQWAYEYEEKKIKYINNWAEKQGVQFIDIIPNIIIRKATPSKDKDRYSFYVLCNTEYKYIYPDEPDKINSSRIGTYHSLTLKNINNDWIVSKEWYTDPFADSLNLENIKVDSIKEYIKTQPPRDFSNLNERRVNAIKYAKMYCGAATEPEYGYKYNKKYRNFNCEGGDCANFASQILHEGGKFKETSKWVYDKGSASGPWINADKFTYYMLNSGRASVIAKGSYEKVYKASYKLLPGDFVAYENKGDITHISVVSGADSKGYSLVTCHNTDRNDVPWDLGWSDKKIKFWLIHVNY
;
A
#
# COMPACT_ATOMS: atom_id res chain seq x y z
N MET A 1 -49.29 26.46 54.13
CA MET A 1 -49.94 27.44 53.22
C MET A 1 -50.24 26.74 51.91
N ASN A 2 -51.52 26.53 51.64
CA ASN A 2 -52.04 25.82 50.45
C ASN A 2 -51.70 26.61 49.19
N ILE A 3 -50.80 26.08 48.37
CA ILE A 3 -50.59 26.58 47.01
C ILE A 3 -51.87 26.29 46.23
N SER A 4 -52.53 27.38 45.85
CA SER A 4 -53.84 27.42 45.23
C SER A 4 -54.01 26.40 44.09
N THR A 5 -55.08 25.62 44.21
CA THR A 5 -55.60 24.60 43.29
C THR A 5 -55.76 25.01 41.81
N PRO A 6 -55.92 26.29 41.42
CA PRO A 6 -56.04 26.68 40.00
C PRO A 6 -54.73 26.59 39.22
N TYR A 7 -53.58 26.84 39.87
CA TYR A 7 -52.28 26.91 39.19
C TYR A 7 -51.74 25.54 38.81
N ARG A 8 -51.92 24.54 39.69
CA ARG A 8 -51.60 23.13 39.39
C ARG A 8 -52.43 22.58 38.23
N LYS A 9 -53.72 22.92 38.13
CA LYS A 9 -54.58 22.48 37.03
C LYS A 9 -54.18 23.12 35.68
N LYS A 10 -53.74 24.38 35.69
CA LYS A 10 -53.22 25.04 34.47
C LYS A 10 -51.88 24.46 34.03
N LEU A 11 -50.97 24.18 34.97
CA LEU A 11 -49.68 23.56 34.68
C LEU A 11 -49.83 22.12 34.16
N LEU A 12 -50.71 21.32 34.77
CA LEU A 12 -51.03 19.97 34.31
C LEU A 12 -51.66 19.99 32.91
N ARG A 13 -52.59 20.91 32.60
CA ARG A 13 -53.13 21.09 31.25
C ARG A 13 -52.06 21.46 30.22
N PHE A 14 -51.12 22.34 30.57
CA PHE A 14 -50.00 22.68 29.68
C PHE A 14 -49.08 21.49 29.41
N ILE A 15 -48.76 20.69 30.43
CA ILE A 15 -47.95 19.47 30.28
C ILE A 15 -48.70 18.42 29.43
N SER A 16 -50.02 18.27 29.62
CA SER A 16 -50.82 17.34 28.80
C SER A 16 -50.87 17.76 27.33
N ILE A 17 -51.01 19.05 27.04
CA ILE A 17 -51.02 19.58 25.67
C ILE A 17 -49.64 19.43 25.03
N PHE A 18 -48.56 19.67 25.79
CA PHE A 18 -47.19 19.50 25.31
C PHE A 18 -46.85 18.03 24.99
N LEU A 19 -47.29 17.09 25.84
CA LEU A 19 -47.15 15.65 25.60
C LEU A 19 -48.00 15.18 24.40
N LEU A 20 -49.20 15.75 24.22
CA LEU A 20 -50.03 15.46 23.05
C LEU A 20 -49.37 15.96 21.76
N CYS A 21 -48.79 17.16 21.77
CA CYS A 21 -48.03 17.71 20.65
C CYS A 21 -46.77 16.87 20.32
N LEU A 22 -46.06 16.36 21.34
CA LEU A 22 -44.92 15.45 21.16
C LEU A 22 -45.34 14.09 20.55
N SER A 23 -46.49 13.55 20.97
CA SER A 23 -47.03 12.32 20.36
C SER A 23 -47.52 12.52 18.92
N LEU A 24 -48.07 13.70 18.60
CA LEU A 24 -48.49 14.05 17.24
C LEU A 24 -47.28 14.30 16.33
N SER A 25 -46.20 14.94 16.83
CA SER A 25 -44.95 15.05 16.07
C SER A 25 -44.28 13.69 15.85
N ALA A 26 -44.32 12.77 16.83
CA ALA A 26 -43.84 11.41 16.64
C ALA A 26 -44.69 10.62 15.62
N PHE A 27 -45.99 10.88 15.54
CA PHE A 27 -46.88 10.28 14.54
C PHE A 27 -46.67 10.84 13.13
N PHE A 28 -46.28 12.11 12.99
CA PHE A 28 -45.92 12.71 11.69
C PHE A 28 -44.49 12.41 11.25
N ILE A 29 -43.55 12.17 12.17
CA ILE A 29 -42.20 11.68 11.83
C ILE A 29 -42.25 10.21 11.36
N ASN A 30 -43.21 9.41 11.85
CA ASN A 30 -43.32 7.99 11.51
C ASN A 30 -44.27 7.69 10.33
N LYS A 31 -44.73 8.72 9.59
CA LYS A 31 -45.62 8.56 8.42
C LYS A 31 -45.14 9.23 7.14
N ASN A 32 -43.84 9.50 7.04
CA ASN A 32 -43.15 9.80 5.78
C ASN A 32 -42.35 8.60 5.23
N ASN A 33 -42.75 7.38 5.58
CA ASN A 33 -42.57 6.24 4.66
C ASN A 33 -43.74 6.24 3.67
N VAL A 34 -43.81 7.30 2.85
CA VAL A 34 -44.35 7.12 1.51
C VAL A 34 -43.35 6.19 0.85
N ILE A 35 -43.79 4.96 0.63
CA ILE A 35 -43.20 4.05 -0.33
C ILE A 35 -43.28 4.78 -1.67
N ALA A 36 -42.27 5.60 -1.95
CA ALA A 36 -41.84 5.76 -3.30
C ALA A 36 -41.16 4.42 -3.63
N GLU A 37 -41.89 3.54 -4.31
CA GLU A 37 -41.23 2.63 -5.24
C GLU A 37 -40.63 3.52 -6.34
N SER A 38 -39.55 4.23 -6.01
CA SER A 38 -38.54 4.49 -7.01
C SER A 38 -37.83 3.16 -7.18
N SER A 39 -38.06 2.51 -8.31
CA SER A 39 -37.03 1.65 -8.88
C SER A 39 -35.86 2.58 -9.20
N ASP A 40 -35.11 2.99 -8.18
CA ASP A 40 -33.85 3.69 -8.36
C ASP A 40 -32.91 2.65 -8.95
N GLU A 41 -32.89 2.62 -10.29
CA GLU A 41 -31.94 1.85 -11.06
C GLU A 41 -30.56 2.31 -10.57
N ILE A 42 -29.89 1.48 -9.75
CA ILE A 42 -28.56 1.78 -9.21
C ILE A 42 -27.69 2.25 -10.36
N CYS A 43 -27.27 3.50 -10.32
CA CYS A 43 -26.54 4.08 -11.43
C CYS A 43 -25.08 3.63 -11.36
N GLU A 44 -24.35 3.72 -12.48
CA GLU A 44 -22.95 3.30 -12.54
C GLU A 44 -22.08 3.98 -11.47
N ASP A 45 -22.41 5.21 -11.09
CA ASP A 45 -21.68 5.98 -10.08
C ASP A 45 -21.86 5.44 -8.66
N ASP A 46 -23.02 4.86 -8.33
CA ASP A 46 -23.24 4.18 -7.05
C ASP A 46 -22.32 2.96 -6.93
N ILE A 47 -22.19 2.18 -7.99
CA ILE A 47 -21.33 0.97 -8.01
C ILE A 47 -19.85 1.37 -7.97
N LYS A 48 -19.46 2.46 -8.63
CA LYS A 48 -18.11 3.03 -8.49
C LYS A 48 -17.84 3.47 -7.04
N ASN A 49 -18.83 4.01 -6.34
CA ASN A 49 -18.71 4.35 -4.93
C ASN A 49 -18.62 3.09 -4.05
N CYS A 50 -19.31 1.99 -4.38
CA CYS A 50 -19.10 0.70 -3.72
C CYS A 50 -17.63 0.24 -3.82
N VAL A 51 -16.99 0.38 -5.00
CA VAL A 51 -15.55 0.07 -5.15
C VAL A 51 -14.70 0.97 -4.25
N LYS A 52 -14.94 2.28 -4.19
CA LYS A 52 -14.17 3.18 -3.31
C LYS A 52 -14.33 2.81 -1.83
N ASN A 53 -15.57 2.58 -1.40
CA ASN A 53 -15.89 2.20 -0.02
C ASN A 53 -15.26 0.85 0.34
N LEU A 54 -15.27 -0.13 -0.57
CA LEU A 54 -14.59 -1.42 -0.39
C LEU A 54 -13.12 -1.23 0.03
N PHE A 55 -12.36 -0.42 -0.71
CA PHE A 55 -10.96 -0.15 -0.36
C PHE A 55 -10.80 0.60 0.97
N GLN A 56 -11.73 1.51 1.31
CA GLN A 56 -11.71 2.19 2.60
C GLN A 56 -11.96 1.22 3.77
N ILE A 57 -12.96 0.35 3.66
CA ILE A 57 -13.29 -0.64 4.68
C ILE A 57 -12.12 -1.61 4.88
N ARG A 58 -11.54 -2.13 3.80
CA ARG A 58 -10.34 -3.00 3.85
C ARG A 58 -9.19 -2.37 4.63
N ASN A 59 -8.87 -1.12 4.30
CA ASN A 59 -7.75 -0.44 4.95
C ASN A 59 -8.05 -0.08 6.42
N LYS A 60 -9.30 0.24 6.75
CA LYS A 60 -9.72 0.41 8.14
C LYS A 60 -9.59 -0.89 8.95
N ALA A 61 -9.95 -2.04 8.37
CA ALA A 61 -9.83 -3.34 9.02
C ALA A 61 -8.37 -3.71 9.33
N ILE A 62 -7.41 -3.29 8.52
CA ILE A 62 -5.98 -3.44 8.84
C ILE A 62 -5.65 -2.74 10.16
N LEU A 63 -6.16 -1.52 10.36
CA LEU A 63 -5.91 -0.70 11.55
C LEU A 63 -6.64 -1.25 12.80
N THR A 64 -7.89 -1.69 12.64
CA THR A 64 -8.72 -2.18 13.76
C THR A 64 -8.53 -3.67 14.05
N LYS A 65 -7.82 -4.40 13.17
CA LYS A 65 -7.71 -5.87 13.19
C LYS A 65 -9.07 -6.58 13.13
N ASP A 66 -10.06 -5.93 12.53
CA ASP A 66 -11.43 -6.42 12.40
C ASP A 66 -11.57 -7.31 11.16
N LEU A 67 -11.30 -8.61 11.35
CA LEU A 67 -11.41 -9.60 10.27
C LEU A 67 -12.87 -9.93 9.94
N ASP A 68 -13.78 -9.83 10.91
CA ASP A 68 -15.20 -10.17 10.73
C ASP A 68 -15.87 -9.25 9.72
N SER A 69 -15.57 -7.94 9.77
CA SER A 69 -16.08 -6.95 8.80
C SER A 69 -15.55 -7.15 7.36
N ILE A 70 -14.53 -7.99 7.15
CA ILE A 70 -13.91 -8.19 5.84
C ILE A 70 -14.60 -9.31 5.07
N GLU A 71 -15.01 -10.39 5.74
CA GLU A 71 -15.66 -11.54 5.09
C GLU A 71 -16.93 -11.12 4.33
N SER A 72 -17.75 -10.24 4.91
CA SER A 72 -19.00 -9.75 4.31
C SER A 72 -18.82 -8.98 3.00
N LEU A 73 -17.58 -8.60 2.66
CA LEU A 73 -17.27 -7.89 1.41
C LEU A 73 -17.09 -8.85 0.22
N TYR A 74 -17.10 -10.17 0.44
CA TYR A 74 -16.76 -11.17 -0.58
C TYR A 74 -17.85 -12.24 -0.73
N ASP A 75 -18.02 -12.71 -1.96
CA ASP A 75 -18.84 -13.90 -2.30
C ASP A 75 -18.04 -15.16 -1.95
N THR A 76 -18.02 -15.55 -0.67
CA THR A 76 -17.28 -16.72 -0.16
C THR A 76 -17.87 -18.05 -0.61
N ASP A 77 -19.13 -18.08 -1.04
CA ASP A 77 -19.76 -19.24 -1.70
C ASP A 77 -19.13 -19.55 -3.07
N ASN A 78 -18.48 -18.56 -3.69
CA ASN A 78 -17.74 -18.70 -4.92
C ASN A 78 -16.24 -18.85 -4.67
N LYS A 79 -15.61 -19.86 -5.28
CA LYS A 79 -14.17 -20.10 -5.23
C LYS A 79 -13.29 -18.86 -5.45
N PHE A 80 -13.64 -18.00 -6.41
CA PHE A 80 -12.86 -16.79 -6.71
C PHE A 80 -13.05 -15.66 -5.69
N GLY A 81 -14.25 -15.56 -5.09
CA GLY A 81 -14.52 -14.62 -4.01
C GLY A 81 -13.85 -15.08 -2.71
N GLN A 82 -13.95 -16.37 -2.40
CA GLN A 82 -13.23 -17.02 -1.29
C GLN A 82 -11.72 -16.77 -1.38
N TRP A 83 -11.10 -16.99 -2.55
CA TRP A 83 -9.68 -16.70 -2.72
C TRP A 83 -9.34 -15.23 -2.50
N ALA A 84 -10.16 -14.31 -3.04
CA ALA A 84 -9.95 -12.88 -2.86
C ALA A 84 -10.05 -12.47 -1.37
N TYR A 85 -10.98 -13.06 -0.62
CA TYR A 85 -11.08 -12.91 0.83
C TYR A 85 -9.82 -13.41 1.55
N GLU A 86 -9.40 -14.64 1.27
CA GLU A 86 -8.21 -15.25 1.89
C GLU A 86 -6.92 -14.44 1.64
N TYR A 87 -6.78 -13.82 0.46
CA TYR A 87 -5.66 -12.93 0.18
C TYR A 87 -5.70 -11.66 1.05
N GLU A 88 -6.86 -11.03 1.19
CA GLU A 88 -6.98 -9.84 2.05
C GLU A 88 -6.76 -10.20 3.53
N GLU A 89 -7.26 -11.34 3.99
CA GLU A 89 -7.03 -11.83 5.35
C GLU A 89 -5.52 -12.05 5.62
N LYS A 90 -4.81 -12.67 4.67
CA LYS A 90 -3.34 -12.84 4.74
C LYS A 90 -2.62 -11.50 4.80
N LYS A 91 -3.03 -10.52 3.97
CA LYS A 91 -2.46 -9.17 3.96
C LYS A 91 -2.65 -8.46 5.29
N ILE A 92 -3.84 -8.51 5.90
CA ILE A 92 -4.10 -7.93 7.22
C ILE A 92 -3.19 -8.55 8.28
N LYS A 93 -3.09 -9.88 8.31
CA LYS A 93 -2.18 -10.61 9.22
C LYS A 93 -0.73 -10.21 8.98
N TYR A 94 -0.30 -10.15 7.72
CA TYR A 94 1.06 -9.80 7.33
C TYR A 94 1.46 -8.40 7.83
N ILE A 95 0.64 -7.39 7.54
CA ILE A 95 0.93 -5.99 7.90
C ILE A 95 0.99 -5.84 9.42
N ASN A 96 0.07 -6.47 10.15
CA ASN A 96 0.07 -6.44 11.60
C ASN A 96 1.30 -7.14 12.21
N ASN A 97 1.69 -8.30 11.68
CA ASN A 97 2.89 -9.01 12.12
C ASN A 97 4.17 -8.23 11.80
N TRP A 98 4.21 -7.53 10.66
CA TRP A 98 5.33 -6.68 10.30
C TRP A 98 5.41 -5.47 11.23
N ALA A 99 4.29 -4.82 11.53
CA ALA A 99 4.22 -3.70 12.47
C ALA A 99 4.71 -4.12 13.86
N GLU A 100 4.27 -5.30 14.33
CA GLU A 100 4.78 -5.89 15.55
C GLU A 100 6.28 -6.13 15.46
N LYS A 101 6.78 -6.81 14.43
CA LYS A 101 8.23 -7.08 14.27
C LYS A 101 9.08 -5.81 14.34
N GLN A 102 8.63 -4.71 13.73
CA GLN A 102 9.36 -3.45 13.70
C GLN A 102 9.12 -2.54 14.91
N GLY A 103 8.11 -2.83 15.73
CA GLY A 103 7.75 -1.98 16.87
C GLY A 103 7.10 -0.67 16.45
N VAL A 104 6.37 -0.67 15.33
CA VAL A 104 5.64 0.50 14.82
C VAL A 104 4.13 0.33 15.00
N GLN A 105 3.42 1.44 14.93
CA GLN A 105 1.96 1.48 14.87
C GLN A 105 1.52 2.19 13.60
N PHE A 106 0.73 1.54 12.77
CA PHE A 106 0.01 2.22 11.69
C PHE A 106 -1.08 3.09 12.31
N ILE A 107 -1.10 4.36 11.93
CA ILE A 107 -2.08 5.34 12.42
C ILE A 107 -3.13 5.69 11.38
N ASP A 108 -2.80 5.50 10.10
CA ASP A 108 -3.71 5.77 8.99
C ASP A 108 -3.27 4.98 7.75
N ILE A 109 -4.24 4.52 6.97
CA ILE A 109 -4.02 3.84 5.69
C ILE A 109 -5.02 4.40 4.69
N ILE A 110 -4.53 5.24 3.77
CA ILE A 110 -5.35 6.11 2.94
C ILE A 110 -5.30 5.62 1.50
N PRO A 111 -6.36 4.96 0.99
CA PRO A 111 -6.43 4.60 -0.42
C PRO A 111 -6.92 5.78 -1.28
N ASN A 112 -6.21 6.06 -2.37
CA ASN A 112 -6.73 6.84 -3.49
C ASN A 112 -7.04 5.91 -4.68
N ILE A 113 -8.31 5.88 -5.07
CA ILE A 113 -8.87 4.92 -6.03
C ILE A 113 -9.16 5.59 -7.35
N ILE A 114 -8.52 5.11 -8.41
CA ILE A 114 -8.73 5.55 -9.79
C ILE A 114 -9.32 4.40 -10.60
N ILE A 115 -10.61 4.49 -10.86
CA ILE A 115 -11.32 3.53 -11.71
C ILE A 115 -10.99 3.88 -13.16
N ARG A 116 -10.20 3.04 -13.82
CA ARG A 116 -9.78 3.20 -15.21
C ARG A 116 -10.81 2.65 -16.19
N LYS A 117 -11.54 1.62 -15.78
CA LYS A 117 -12.60 0.99 -16.57
C LYS A 117 -13.65 0.41 -15.63
N ALA A 118 -14.91 0.54 -16.01
CA ALA A 118 -16.06 -0.16 -15.43
C ALA A 118 -16.84 -0.79 -16.59
N THR A 119 -17.20 -2.06 -16.49
CA THR A 119 -17.90 -2.79 -17.56
C THR A 119 -19.03 -3.63 -16.96
N PRO A 120 -20.30 -3.29 -17.22
CA PRO A 120 -21.43 -4.10 -16.77
C PRO A 120 -21.51 -5.44 -17.53
N SER A 121 -22.09 -6.46 -16.89
CA SER A 121 -22.62 -7.63 -17.57
C SER A 121 -23.87 -7.27 -18.38
N LYS A 122 -24.30 -8.19 -19.27
CA LYS A 122 -25.53 -8.01 -20.08
C LYS A 122 -26.76 -7.77 -19.20
N ASP A 123 -26.85 -8.52 -18.11
CA ASP A 123 -27.99 -8.48 -17.18
C ASP A 123 -27.81 -7.44 -16.07
N LYS A 124 -26.71 -6.65 -16.10
CA LYS A 124 -26.31 -5.66 -15.09
C LYS A 124 -26.22 -6.21 -13.65
N ASP A 125 -26.13 -7.53 -13.47
CA ASP A 125 -25.96 -8.22 -12.19
C ASP A 125 -24.49 -8.23 -11.71
N ARG A 126 -23.55 -7.88 -12.59
CA ARG A 126 -22.10 -7.87 -12.33
C ARG A 126 -21.44 -6.67 -12.98
N TYR A 127 -20.38 -6.17 -12.35
CA TYR A 127 -19.51 -5.14 -12.92
C TYR A 127 -18.05 -5.54 -12.77
N SER A 128 -17.32 -5.49 -13.88
CA SER A 128 -15.87 -5.68 -13.90
C SER A 128 -15.16 -4.33 -13.96
N PHE A 129 -14.17 -4.16 -13.10
CA PHE A 129 -13.40 -2.95 -12.90
C PHE A 129 -11.91 -3.19 -13.16
N TYR A 130 -11.28 -2.20 -13.77
CA TYR A 130 -9.82 -2.05 -13.72
C TYR A 130 -9.50 -0.84 -12.86
N VAL A 131 -8.83 -1.07 -11.73
CA VAL A 131 -8.61 -0.06 -10.69
C VAL A 131 -7.12 0.12 -10.44
N LEU A 132 -6.67 1.36 -10.46
CA LEU A 132 -5.38 1.75 -9.89
C LEU A 132 -5.64 2.22 -8.45
N CYS A 133 -4.96 1.62 -7.49
CA CYS A 133 -5.02 1.98 -6.09
C CYS A 133 -3.65 2.51 -5.65
N ASN A 134 -3.58 3.76 -5.23
CA ASN A 134 -2.43 4.32 -4.51
C ASN A 134 -2.78 4.32 -3.03
N THR A 135 -2.11 3.50 -2.23
CA THR A 135 -2.35 3.45 -0.79
C THR A 135 -1.20 4.12 -0.05
N GLU A 136 -1.51 5.14 0.73
CA GLU A 136 -0.58 5.72 1.71
C GLU A 136 -0.65 4.92 3.01
N TYR A 137 0.49 4.53 3.55
CA TYR A 137 0.61 3.93 4.86
C TYR A 137 1.34 4.89 5.79
N LYS A 138 0.65 5.39 6.81
CA LYS A 138 1.24 6.25 7.83
C LYS A 138 1.48 5.47 9.11
N TYR A 139 2.68 5.57 9.65
CA TYR A 139 3.06 4.87 10.86
C TYR A 139 3.96 5.71 11.76
N ILE A 140 3.94 5.39 13.05
CA ILE A 140 4.76 6.01 14.08
C ILE A 140 5.54 4.96 14.85
N TYR A 141 6.63 5.39 15.47
CA TYR A 141 7.23 4.66 16.58
C TYR A 141 6.57 5.17 17.89
N PRO A 142 6.07 4.29 18.78
CA PRO A 142 5.33 4.72 19.97
C PRO A 142 6.11 5.64 20.93
N ASP A 143 7.44 5.61 20.90
CA ASP A 143 8.30 6.50 21.69
C ASP A 143 8.55 7.87 21.04
N GLU A 144 8.14 8.06 19.79
CA GLU A 144 8.21 9.33 19.05
C GLU A 144 6.89 9.62 18.28
N PRO A 145 5.75 9.78 18.98
CA PRO A 145 4.43 9.83 18.34
C PRO A 145 4.22 11.02 17.41
N ASP A 146 4.99 12.11 17.58
CA ASP A 146 4.92 13.30 16.73
C ASP A 146 5.66 13.14 15.38
N LYS A 147 6.47 12.08 15.23
CA LYS A 147 7.22 11.80 14.00
C LYS A 147 6.47 10.79 13.14
N ILE A 148 5.61 11.30 12.26
CA ILE A 148 4.84 10.48 11.33
C ILE A 148 5.72 10.11 10.13
N ASN A 149 5.87 8.81 9.91
CA ASN A 149 6.48 8.24 8.71
C ASN A 149 5.38 7.91 7.70
N SER A 150 5.69 8.01 6.41
CA SER A 150 4.76 7.70 5.33
C SER A 150 5.44 6.92 4.22
N SER A 151 4.70 5.98 3.65
CA SER A 151 5.11 5.20 2.47
C SER A 151 3.92 5.02 1.54
N ARG A 152 4.17 4.83 0.24
CA ARG A 152 3.11 4.59 -0.75
C ARG A 152 3.32 3.31 -1.52
N ILE A 153 2.23 2.60 -1.75
CA ILE A 153 2.21 1.42 -2.60
C ILE A 153 1.15 1.59 -3.66
N GLY A 154 1.53 1.33 -4.91
CA GLY A 154 0.67 1.36 -6.08
C GLY A 154 0.34 -0.05 -6.55
N THR A 155 -0.95 -0.36 -6.62
CA THR A 155 -1.47 -1.66 -7.08
C THR A 155 -2.49 -1.49 -8.21
N TYR A 156 -2.57 -2.51 -9.06
CA TYR A 156 -3.48 -2.55 -10.20
C TYR A 156 -4.38 -3.77 -10.09
N HIS A 157 -5.69 -3.54 -9.93
CA HIS A 157 -6.67 -4.57 -9.65
C HIS A 157 -7.59 -4.81 -10.84
N SER A 158 -7.82 -6.08 -11.15
CA SER A 158 -8.94 -6.56 -11.94
C SER A 158 -9.98 -7.14 -11.00
N LEU A 159 -11.06 -6.40 -10.77
CA LEU A 159 -12.05 -6.66 -9.72
C LEU A 159 -13.43 -6.88 -10.36
N THR A 160 -14.20 -7.85 -9.88
CA THR A 160 -15.61 -8.02 -10.27
C THR A 160 -16.50 -7.97 -9.05
N LEU A 161 -17.44 -7.02 -9.04
CA LEU A 161 -18.54 -6.99 -8.09
C LEU A 161 -19.75 -7.74 -8.66
N LYS A 162 -20.49 -8.43 -7.80
CA LYS A 162 -21.75 -9.12 -8.13
C LYS A 162 -22.82 -8.65 -7.15
N ASN A 163 -24.01 -8.38 -7.66
CA ASN A 163 -25.16 -8.09 -6.82
C ASN A 163 -25.69 -9.40 -6.22
N ILE A 164 -25.70 -9.49 -4.90
CA ILE A 164 -26.29 -10.60 -4.14
C ILE A 164 -27.15 -9.98 -3.04
N ASN A 165 -28.46 -10.27 -3.04
CA ASN A 165 -29.42 -9.73 -2.05
C ASN A 165 -29.38 -8.19 -1.92
N ASN A 166 -29.21 -7.47 -3.04
CA ASN A 166 -29.04 -6.01 -3.12
C ASN A 166 -27.69 -5.46 -2.62
N ASP A 167 -26.75 -6.33 -2.23
CA ASP A 167 -25.40 -5.93 -1.87
C ASP A 167 -24.41 -6.21 -3.01
N TRP A 168 -23.52 -5.24 -3.27
CA TRP A 168 -22.47 -5.37 -4.28
C TRP A 168 -21.18 -5.87 -3.62
N ILE A 169 -20.95 -7.18 -3.69
CA ILE A 169 -19.80 -7.85 -3.06
C ILE A 169 -18.80 -8.37 -4.08
N VAL A 170 -17.57 -8.60 -3.64
CA VAL A 170 -16.45 -9.04 -4.47
C VAL A 170 -16.61 -10.52 -4.82
N SER A 171 -16.85 -10.79 -6.10
CA SER A 171 -16.94 -12.17 -6.62
C SER A 171 -15.64 -12.69 -7.22
N LYS A 172 -14.71 -11.78 -7.56
CA LYS A 172 -13.42 -12.11 -8.15
C LYS A 172 -12.49 -10.91 -8.05
N GLU A 173 -11.23 -11.14 -7.71
CA GLU A 173 -10.19 -10.11 -7.74
C GLU A 173 -8.84 -10.70 -8.15
N TRP A 174 -8.09 -9.97 -8.96
CA TRP A 174 -6.72 -10.29 -9.32
C TRP A 174 -5.85 -9.04 -9.28
N TYR A 175 -4.78 -9.09 -8.51
CA TYR A 175 -3.71 -8.12 -8.50
C TYR A 175 -2.42 -8.79 -8.02
N THR A 176 -1.27 -8.18 -8.31
CA THR A 176 -0.02 -8.58 -7.68
C THR A 176 0.02 -7.99 -6.28
N ASP A 177 -0.28 -8.82 -5.28
CA ASP A 177 -0.24 -8.41 -3.88
C ASP A 177 1.22 -8.36 -3.37
N PRO A 178 1.73 -7.19 -2.94
CA PRO A 178 3.07 -7.08 -2.37
C PRO A 178 3.23 -7.81 -1.03
N PHE A 179 2.13 -8.30 -0.44
CA PHE A 179 2.05 -8.95 0.86
C PHE A 179 1.54 -10.39 0.76
N ALA A 180 1.60 -11.00 -0.44
CA ALA A 180 1.16 -12.38 -0.67
C ALA A 180 1.96 -13.42 0.16
N ASP A 181 3.17 -13.07 0.58
CA ASP A 181 3.99 -13.89 1.48
C ASP A 181 3.38 -13.95 2.88
N SER A 182 3.63 -15.06 3.58
CA SER A 182 3.30 -15.16 5.01
C SER A 182 4.48 -14.70 5.86
N LEU A 183 4.19 -13.90 6.91
CA LEU A 183 5.15 -13.56 7.96
C LEU A 183 4.69 -14.20 9.26
N ASN A 184 5.39 -15.24 9.71
CA ASN A 184 5.18 -15.88 11.00
C ASN A 184 6.28 -15.44 11.99
N LEU A 185 5.87 -14.96 13.16
CA LEU A 185 6.73 -14.42 14.21
C LEU A 185 7.33 -15.46 15.16
N GLU A 186 6.83 -16.69 15.21
CA GLU A 186 7.17 -17.73 16.22
C GLU A 186 8.67 -18.07 16.33
N ASN A 187 9.48 -17.71 15.32
CA ASN A 187 10.92 -17.97 15.30
C ASN A 187 11.78 -16.72 15.04
N ILE A 188 11.17 -15.53 15.13
CA ILE A 188 11.86 -14.25 14.94
C ILE A 188 12.18 -13.68 16.31
N LYS A 189 13.40 -13.17 16.49
CA LYS A 189 13.81 -12.48 17.73
C LYS A 189 13.23 -11.06 17.79
N VAL A 190 11.90 -10.96 17.83
CA VAL A 190 11.12 -9.72 17.72
C VAL A 190 11.61 -8.67 18.71
N ASP A 191 11.77 -9.03 19.99
CA ASP A 191 12.20 -8.07 21.03
C ASP A 191 13.59 -7.49 20.77
N SER A 192 14.53 -8.32 20.29
CA SER A 192 15.87 -7.84 19.93
C SER A 192 15.87 -6.91 18.72
N ILE A 193 14.95 -7.12 17.78
CA ILE A 193 14.80 -6.26 16.59
C ILE A 193 14.21 -4.92 17.02
N LYS A 194 13.10 -4.94 17.77
CA LYS A 194 12.45 -3.75 18.33
C LYS A 194 13.42 -2.89 19.12
N GLU A 195 14.15 -3.48 20.07
CA GLU A 195 15.09 -2.75 20.91
C GLU A 195 16.24 -2.12 20.10
N TYR A 196 16.74 -2.86 19.10
CA TYR A 196 17.76 -2.30 18.22
C TYR A 196 17.24 -1.10 17.43
N ILE A 197 16.06 -1.19 16.81
CA ILE A 197 15.47 -0.11 16.01
C ILE A 197 15.14 1.10 16.88
N LYS A 198 14.51 0.87 18.05
CA LYS A 198 14.12 1.92 19.00
C LYS A 198 15.29 2.82 19.39
N THR A 199 16.49 2.23 19.54
CA THR A 199 17.72 2.94 19.93
C THR A 199 18.44 3.64 18.78
N GLN A 200 18.00 3.47 17.52
CA GLN A 200 18.63 4.13 16.38
C GLN A 200 18.15 5.59 16.23
N PRO A 201 19.07 6.51 15.92
CA PRO A 201 18.71 7.89 15.61
C PRO A 201 18.24 8.04 14.15
N PRO A 202 17.54 9.15 13.82
CA PRO A 202 17.37 9.56 12.43
C PRO A 202 18.72 9.67 11.71
N ARG A 203 18.75 9.37 10.42
CA ARG A 203 19.95 9.52 9.59
C ARG A 203 19.95 10.84 8.84
N ASP A 204 21.09 11.52 8.86
CA ASP A 204 21.31 12.76 8.12
C ASP A 204 21.85 12.46 6.70
N PHE A 205 21.17 13.02 5.71
CA PHE A 205 21.48 12.90 4.29
C PHE A 205 21.71 14.26 3.62
N SER A 206 21.92 15.34 4.39
CA SER A 206 22.14 16.68 3.84
C SER A 206 23.38 16.78 2.94
N ASN A 207 24.39 15.96 3.21
CA ASN A 207 25.69 15.98 2.53
C ASN A 207 25.82 14.92 1.42
N LEU A 208 24.70 14.42 0.88
CA LEU A 208 24.74 13.49 -0.24
C LEU A 208 25.31 14.13 -1.51
N ASN A 209 26.07 13.35 -2.27
CA ASN A 209 26.51 13.74 -3.61
C ASN A 209 25.28 14.11 -4.48
N GLU A 210 25.37 15.20 -5.24
CA GLU A 210 24.32 15.70 -6.12
C GLU A 210 23.77 14.63 -7.07
N ARG A 211 24.60 13.72 -7.56
CA ARG A 211 24.18 12.60 -8.42
C ARG A 211 23.22 11.65 -7.69
N ARG A 212 23.41 11.41 -6.39
CA ARG A 212 22.48 10.63 -5.55
C ARG A 212 21.17 11.38 -5.37
N VAL A 213 21.23 12.68 -5.06
CA VAL A 213 20.04 13.52 -4.91
C VAL A 213 19.20 13.50 -6.19
N ASN A 214 19.84 13.64 -7.36
CA ASN A 214 19.16 13.59 -8.66
C ASN A 214 18.60 12.20 -9.00
N ALA A 215 19.30 11.13 -8.62
CA ALA A 215 18.79 9.75 -8.72
C ALA A 215 17.49 9.57 -7.93
N ILE A 216 17.45 10.05 -6.67
CA ILE A 216 16.23 9.94 -5.85
C ILE A 216 15.10 10.82 -6.39
N LYS A 217 15.41 12.04 -6.85
CA LYS A 217 14.42 12.90 -7.51
C LYS A 217 13.77 12.19 -8.70
N TYR A 218 14.56 11.50 -9.51
CA TYR A 218 14.04 10.68 -10.62
C TYR A 218 13.14 9.55 -10.10
N ALA A 219 13.59 8.81 -9.07
CA ALA A 219 12.83 7.70 -8.50
C ALA A 219 11.45 8.16 -8.01
N LYS A 220 11.37 9.26 -7.26
CA LYS A 220 10.11 9.81 -6.74
C LYS A 220 9.15 10.29 -7.83
N MET A 221 9.69 10.82 -8.92
CA MET A 221 8.90 11.34 -10.04
C MET A 221 8.26 10.25 -10.91
N TYR A 222 8.91 9.08 -11.03
CA TYR A 222 8.54 8.05 -12.02
C TYR A 222 8.16 6.69 -11.44
N CYS A 223 7.90 6.60 -10.13
CA CYS A 223 7.50 5.37 -9.43
C CYS A 223 6.05 4.91 -9.71
N GLY A 224 5.56 5.07 -10.94
CA GLY A 224 4.24 4.57 -11.36
C GLY A 224 3.08 4.99 -10.45
N ALA A 225 2.23 4.01 -10.10
CA ALA A 225 1.05 4.19 -9.26
C ALA A 225 1.36 4.57 -7.81
N ALA A 226 2.60 4.41 -7.33
CA ALA A 226 3.01 4.82 -5.97
C ALA A 226 3.53 6.27 -5.88
N THR A 227 3.62 6.98 -7.01
CA THR A 227 3.95 8.41 -7.00
C THR A 227 2.88 9.23 -6.28
N GLU A 228 3.26 10.40 -5.80
CA GLU A 228 2.30 11.36 -5.27
C GLU A 228 1.32 11.83 -6.36
N PRO A 229 0.07 12.20 -6.00
CA PRO A 229 -0.94 12.64 -6.97
C PRO A 229 -0.44 13.74 -7.93
N GLU A 230 0.43 14.64 -7.45
CA GLU A 230 1.03 15.73 -8.23
C GLU A 230 1.88 15.25 -9.42
N TYR A 231 2.52 14.08 -9.33
CA TYR A 231 3.28 13.49 -10.44
C TYR A 231 2.39 12.72 -11.43
N GLY A 232 1.13 12.47 -11.05
CA GLY A 232 0.09 11.95 -11.93
C GLY A 232 0.20 10.45 -12.24
N TYR A 233 0.82 9.65 -11.37
CA TYR A 233 0.88 8.19 -11.47
C TYR A 233 1.60 7.67 -12.72
N LYS A 234 2.75 8.25 -13.04
CA LYS A 234 3.42 8.08 -14.33
C LYS A 234 4.67 7.23 -14.26
N TYR A 235 4.87 6.45 -15.30
CA TYR A 235 6.16 5.89 -15.69
C TYR A 235 6.86 6.84 -16.68
N ASN A 236 8.19 6.77 -16.77
CA ASN A 236 8.90 7.55 -17.79
C ASN A 236 8.64 6.97 -19.18
N LYS A 237 7.94 7.74 -20.03
CA LYS A 237 7.56 7.34 -21.39
C LYS A 237 8.75 7.15 -22.36
N LYS A 238 9.95 7.62 -22.01
CA LYS A 238 11.17 7.35 -22.79
C LYS A 238 11.57 5.87 -22.75
N TYR A 239 11.15 5.16 -21.70
CA TYR A 239 11.48 3.77 -21.49
C TYR A 239 10.22 2.92 -21.61
N ARG A 240 10.38 1.74 -22.19
CA ARG A 240 9.36 0.71 -22.20
C ARG A 240 9.08 0.28 -20.77
N ASN A 241 7.81 0.17 -20.42
CA ASN A 241 7.35 -0.37 -19.16
C ASN A 241 7.28 -1.90 -19.29
N PHE A 242 8.08 -2.62 -18.50
CA PHE A 242 8.12 -4.08 -18.48
C PHE A 242 7.32 -4.69 -17.32
N ASN A 243 6.48 -3.93 -16.59
CA ASN A 243 5.80 -4.43 -15.39
C ASN A 243 4.99 -5.71 -15.66
N CYS A 244 4.36 -5.83 -16.84
CA CYS A 244 3.59 -7.01 -17.23
C CYS A 244 4.44 -8.18 -17.74
N GLU A 245 5.69 -7.94 -18.14
CA GLU A 245 6.59 -8.93 -18.77
C GLU A 245 7.67 -9.44 -17.80
N GLY A 246 7.90 -8.72 -16.70
CA GLY A 246 8.99 -8.96 -15.76
C GLY A 246 10.23 -8.11 -16.07
N GLY A 247 11.03 -7.84 -15.04
CA GLY A 247 12.28 -7.09 -15.17
C GLY A 247 12.18 -5.56 -14.99
N ASP A 248 10.98 -5.02 -14.78
CA ASP A 248 10.81 -3.57 -14.66
C ASP A 248 11.49 -2.96 -13.42
N CYS A 249 11.64 -3.74 -12.35
CA CYS A 249 12.42 -3.33 -11.17
C CYS A 249 13.88 -2.97 -11.52
N ALA A 250 14.55 -3.79 -12.32
CA ALA A 250 15.91 -3.54 -12.79
C ALA A 250 15.95 -2.46 -13.88
N ASN A 251 14.95 -2.43 -14.78
CA ASN A 251 14.78 -1.35 -15.75
C ASN A 251 14.70 0.02 -15.05
N PHE A 252 13.89 0.12 -14.01
CA PHE A 252 13.70 1.34 -13.24
C PHE A 252 14.94 1.71 -12.43
N ALA A 253 15.58 0.75 -11.76
CA ALA A 253 16.87 0.98 -11.11
C ALA A 253 17.92 1.49 -12.12
N SER A 254 17.93 0.93 -13.32
CA SER A 254 18.84 1.37 -14.38
C SER A 254 18.56 2.80 -14.84
N GLN A 255 17.28 3.15 -15.02
CA GLN A 255 16.85 4.51 -15.32
C GLN A 255 17.24 5.50 -14.21
N ILE A 256 17.03 5.15 -12.94
CA ILE A 256 17.41 5.99 -11.79
C ILE A 256 18.91 6.32 -11.85
N LEU A 257 19.75 5.31 -12.08
CA LEU A 257 21.20 5.49 -12.18
C LEU A 257 21.61 6.26 -13.44
N HIS A 258 20.99 5.98 -14.59
CA HIS A 258 21.33 6.65 -15.85
C HIS A 258 20.86 8.10 -15.90
N GLU A 259 19.55 8.32 -15.76
CA GLU A 259 18.92 9.63 -15.94
C GLU A 259 19.18 10.55 -14.76
N GLY A 260 19.03 10.05 -13.53
CA GLY A 260 19.24 10.83 -12.32
C GLY A 260 20.70 10.79 -11.87
N GLY A 261 21.26 9.59 -11.73
CA GLY A 261 22.64 9.37 -11.30
C GLY A 261 23.71 9.68 -12.34
N LYS A 262 23.35 9.99 -13.59
CA LYS A 262 24.27 10.32 -14.70
C LYS A 262 25.35 9.26 -14.97
N PHE A 263 25.06 8.00 -14.66
CA PHE A 263 25.94 6.89 -15.05
C PHE A 263 25.94 6.75 -16.58
N LYS A 264 27.14 6.77 -17.18
CA LYS A 264 27.27 6.54 -18.62
C LYS A 264 26.88 5.12 -18.97
N GLU A 265 26.13 4.95 -20.06
CA GLU A 265 25.88 3.62 -20.62
C GLU A 265 27.18 2.97 -21.09
N THR A 266 27.13 1.65 -21.25
CA THR A 266 28.23 0.85 -21.80
C THR A 266 27.67 -0.15 -22.79
N SER A 267 28.52 -0.80 -23.59
CA SER A 267 28.07 -1.87 -24.50
C SER A 267 27.35 -3.03 -23.79
N LYS A 268 27.54 -3.22 -22.48
CA LYS A 268 26.89 -4.29 -21.68
C LYS A 268 25.64 -3.82 -20.91
N TRP A 269 25.52 -2.53 -20.64
CA TRP A 269 24.42 -1.92 -19.88
C TRP A 269 23.96 -0.67 -20.64
N VAL A 270 22.91 -0.84 -21.43
CA VAL A 270 22.44 0.13 -22.43
C VAL A 270 20.95 -0.07 -22.70
N TYR A 271 20.28 1.05 -22.97
CA TYR A 271 18.92 1.09 -23.49
C TYR A 271 18.87 1.82 -24.83
N ASP A 272 18.32 1.20 -25.87
CA ASP A 272 18.13 1.84 -27.18
C ASP A 272 16.71 1.57 -27.71
N LYS A 273 15.90 2.64 -27.77
CA LYS A 273 14.61 2.70 -28.46
C LYS A 273 13.69 1.48 -28.25
N GLY A 274 13.47 1.07 -27.00
CA GLY A 274 12.61 -0.08 -26.68
C GLY A 274 13.35 -1.38 -26.42
N SER A 275 14.61 -1.47 -26.86
CA SER A 275 15.51 -2.60 -26.60
C SER A 275 16.42 -2.28 -25.42
N ALA A 276 16.70 -3.27 -24.58
CA ALA A 276 17.51 -3.11 -23.41
C ALA A 276 18.41 -4.33 -23.22
N SER A 277 19.65 -4.12 -22.78
CA SER A 277 20.55 -5.23 -22.51
C SER A 277 20.11 -6.02 -21.28
N GLY A 278 20.54 -7.28 -21.16
CA GLY A 278 20.23 -8.12 -20.00
C GLY A 278 20.53 -7.43 -18.66
N PRO A 279 21.73 -6.86 -18.44
CA PRO A 279 22.04 -6.09 -17.25
C PRO A 279 21.17 -4.85 -16.99
N TRP A 280 20.47 -4.32 -18.00
CA TRP A 280 19.57 -3.18 -17.81
C TRP A 280 18.22 -3.61 -17.23
N ILE A 281 17.68 -4.76 -17.65
CA ILE A 281 16.29 -5.18 -17.34
C ILE A 281 16.17 -6.41 -16.45
N ASN A 282 17.25 -7.16 -16.18
CA ASN A 282 17.17 -8.36 -15.38
C ASN A 282 17.87 -8.15 -14.03
N ALA A 283 17.16 -8.40 -12.93
CA ALA A 283 17.63 -8.14 -11.56
C ALA A 283 18.96 -8.84 -11.23
N ASP A 284 19.08 -10.12 -11.58
CA ASP A 284 20.30 -10.88 -11.38
C ASP A 284 21.47 -10.32 -12.19
N LYS A 285 21.28 -10.16 -13.51
CA LYS A 285 22.31 -9.61 -14.41
C LYS A 285 22.70 -8.17 -14.05
N PHE A 286 21.74 -7.34 -13.62
CA PHE A 286 21.98 -5.99 -13.15
C PHE A 286 22.91 -6.01 -11.92
N THR A 287 22.55 -6.81 -10.91
CA THR A 287 23.32 -6.87 -9.66
C THR A 287 24.75 -7.33 -9.93
N TYR A 288 24.93 -8.42 -10.68
CA TYR A 288 26.26 -8.88 -11.05
C TYR A 288 27.03 -7.90 -11.93
N TYR A 289 26.37 -7.20 -12.86
CA TYR A 289 27.01 -6.16 -13.65
C TYR A 289 27.51 -5.01 -12.78
N MET A 290 26.68 -4.52 -11.85
CA MET A 290 27.04 -3.42 -10.96
C MET A 290 28.25 -3.79 -10.08
N LEU A 291 28.27 -5.01 -9.55
CA LEU A 291 29.41 -5.52 -8.77
C LEU A 291 30.67 -5.72 -9.62
N ASN A 292 30.55 -6.45 -10.73
CA ASN A 292 31.71 -6.83 -11.56
C ASN A 292 32.33 -5.64 -12.32
N SER A 293 31.55 -4.58 -12.57
CA SER A 293 32.05 -3.34 -13.19
C SER A 293 32.72 -2.39 -12.20
N GLY A 294 32.69 -2.68 -10.90
CA GLY A 294 33.17 -1.79 -9.84
C GLY A 294 32.26 -0.59 -9.58
N ARG A 295 31.06 -0.54 -10.20
CA ARG A 295 30.03 0.49 -9.93
C ARG A 295 29.34 0.30 -8.59
N ALA A 296 29.50 -0.86 -7.96
CA ALA A 296 28.90 -1.15 -6.67
C ALA A 296 29.76 -2.13 -5.85
N SER A 297 29.48 -2.21 -4.56
CA SER A 297 30.08 -3.16 -3.62
C SER A 297 29.04 -3.71 -2.64
N VAL A 298 29.26 -4.92 -2.14
CA VAL A 298 28.35 -5.55 -1.17
C VAL A 298 28.65 -5.02 0.23
N ILE A 299 27.64 -4.45 0.90
CA ILE A 299 27.69 -4.07 2.32
C ILE A 299 27.50 -5.31 3.19
N ALA A 300 26.46 -6.08 2.91
CA ALA A 300 26.15 -7.34 3.60
C ALA A 300 25.23 -8.22 2.74
N LYS A 301 25.26 -9.53 3.00
CA LYS A 301 24.40 -10.52 2.35
C LYS A 301 23.91 -11.55 3.36
N GLY A 302 22.62 -11.90 3.36
CA GLY A 302 22.09 -12.97 4.20
C GLY A 302 20.59 -12.89 4.45
N SER A 303 20.10 -13.67 5.41
CA SER A 303 18.71 -13.53 5.91
C SER A 303 18.52 -12.17 6.60
N TYR A 304 17.26 -11.81 6.85
CA TYR A 304 16.91 -10.57 7.55
C TYR A 304 17.72 -10.37 8.84
N GLU A 305 17.80 -11.39 9.70
CA GLU A 305 18.47 -11.34 11.01
C GLU A 305 19.98 -11.05 10.88
N LYS A 306 20.58 -11.45 9.76
CA LYS A 306 22.00 -11.22 9.48
C LYS A 306 22.27 -9.82 8.97
N VAL A 307 21.33 -9.20 8.26
CA VAL A 307 21.56 -7.97 7.51
C VAL A 307 20.86 -6.73 8.06
N TYR A 308 19.82 -6.86 8.89
CA TYR A 308 19.00 -5.70 9.28
C TYR A 308 19.80 -4.59 9.97
N LYS A 309 20.79 -4.93 10.80
CA LYS A 309 21.70 -3.94 11.40
C LYS A 309 22.58 -3.25 10.37
N ALA A 310 23.05 -3.99 9.36
CA ALA A 310 23.85 -3.44 8.27
C ALA A 310 23.03 -2.55 7.33
N SER A 311 21.69 -2.71 7.29
CA SER A 311 20.80 -1.89 6.46
C SER A 311 20.88 -0.39 6.76
N TYR A 312 21.27 -0.02 7.99
CA TYR A 312 21.48 1.37 8.40
C TYR A 312 22.68 2.05 7.73
N LYS A 313 23.57 1.27 7.09
CA LYS A 313 24.71 1.79 6.31
C LYS A 313 24.33 2.18 4.88
N LEU A 314 23.16 1.76 4.39
CA LEU A 314 22.71 2.07 3.03
C LEU A 314 22.49 3.58 2.87
N LEU A 315 22.93 4.16 1.77
CA LEU A 315 22.69 5.56 1.45
C LEU A 315 21.64 5.68 0.34
N PRO A 316 20.87 6.78 0.26
CA PRO A 316 19.99 7.02 -0.87
C PRO A 316 20.74 6.92 -2.20
N GLY A 317 20.23 6.09 -3.12
CA GLY A 317 20.85 5.73 -4.39
C GLY A 317 21.57 4.38 -4.38
N ASP A 318 21.79 3.78 -3.21
CA ASP A 318 22.16 2.37 -3.06
C ASP A 318 20.96 1.47 -3.40
N PHE A 319 21.13 0.14 -3.42
CA PHE A 319 20.00 -0.74 -3.67
C PHE A 319 20.03 -2.02 -2.82
N VAL A 320 18.84 -2.60 -2.66
CA VAL A 320 18.63 -3.92 -2.07
C VAL A 320 18.25 -4.90 -3.18
N ALA A 321 18.99 -6.00 -3.29
CA ALA A 321 18.64 -7.12 -4.16
C ALA A 321 18.02 -8.26 -3.32
N TYR A 322 16.92 -8.82 -3.80
CA TYR A 322 16.16 -9.87 -3.14
C TYR A 322 16.41 -11.20 -3.86
N GLU A 323 17.15 -12.11 -3.21
CA GLU A 323 17.49 -13.44 -3.71
C GLU A 323 16.47 -14.47 -3.20
N ASN A 324 15.84 -15.22 -4.11
CA ASN A 324 15.01 -16.38 -3.78
C ASN A 324 15.63 -17.63 -4.42
N LYS A 325 15.94 -18.64 -3.59
CA LYS A 325 16.54 -19.92 -4.04
C LYS A 325 17.80 -19.79 -4.92
N GLY A 326 18.58 -18.73 -4.72
CA GLY A 326 19.83 -18.49 -5.46
C GLY A 326 19.73 -17.48 -6.60
N ASP A 327 18.50 -17.16 -7.04
CA ASP A 327 18.26 -16.19 -8.11
C ASP A 327 17.83 -14.84 -7.51
N ILE A 328 18.42 -13.74 -7.97
CA ILE A 328 17.93 -12.40 -7.61
C ILE A 328 16.67 -12.09 -8.42
N THR A 329 15.52 -12.12 -7.75
CA THR A 329 14.19 -11.96 -8.38
C THR A 329 13.71 -10.52 -8.40
N HIS A 330 14.27 -9.65 -7.56
CA HIS A 330 13.84 -8.27 -7.45
C HIS A 330 14.96 -7.33 -6.97
N ILE A 331 14.79 -6.04 -7.27
CA ILE A 331 15.66 -4.95 -6.82
C ILE A 331 14.81 -3.77 -6.39
N SER A 332 15.23 -3.11 -5.31
CA SER A 332 14.68 -1.82 -4.91
C SER A 332 15.78 -0.81 -4.58
N VAL A 333 15.64 0.42 -5.08
CA VAL A 333 16.63 1.48 -4.85
C VAL A 333 16.32 2.15 -3.51
N VAL A 334 17.33 2.32 -2.66
CA VAL A 334 17.20 3.02 -1.39
C VAL A 334 16.89 4.48 -1.66
N SER A 335 15.77 4.97 -1.17
CA SER A 335 15.27 6.32 -1.40
C SER A 335 15.47 7.25 -0.22
N GLY A 336 15.62 6.70 0.98
CA GLY A 336 15.70 7.46 2.21
C GLY A 336 15.77 6.59 3.45
N ALA A 337 15.37 7.19 4.57
CA ALA A 337 15.24 6.54 5.86
C ALA A 337 14.04 7.12 6.61
N ASP A 338 13.45 6.32 7.50
CA ASP A 338 12.39 6.79 8.39
C ASP A 338 12.95 7.52 9.63
N SER A 339 12.06 7.89 10.55
CA SER A 339 12.41 8.64 11.76
C SER A 339 13.38 7.92 12.71
N LYS A 340 13.51 6.60 12.63
CA LYS A 340 14.50 5.81 13.37
C LYS A 340 15.70 5.45 12.52
N GLY A 341 15.82 6.03 11.32
CA GLY A 341 16.89 5.72 10.40
C GLY A 341 16.70 4.40 9.66
N TYR A 342 15.56 3.73 9.76
CA TYR A 342 15.32 2.47 9.04
C TYR A 342 15.26 2.73 7.53
N SER A 343 15.96 1.92 6.73
CA SER A 343 16.09 2.17 5.28
C SER A 343 14.76 2.04 4.54
N LEU A 344 14.49 3.01 3.66
CA LEU A 344 13.33 3.04 2.79
C LEU A 344 13.76 2.83 1.34
N VAL A 345 12.93 2.17 0.56
CA VAL A 345 13.19 1.84 -0.84
C VAL A 345 12.04 2.25 -1.76
N THR A 346 12.42 2.52 -3.00
CA THR A 346 11.52 2.85 -4.11
C THR A 346 11.79 1.91 -5.29
N CYS A 347 10.75 1.30 -5.87
CA CYS A 347 10.88 0.34 -6.98
C CYS A 347 9.59 0.16 -7.81
N HIS A 348 9.72 -0.54 -8.94
CA HIS A 348 8.61 -1.06 -9.77
C HIS A 348 8.40 -2.57 -9.52
N ASN A 349 7.43 -3.19 -10.21
CA ASN A 349 6.90 -4.55 -10.00
C ASN A 349 6.21 -4.68 -8.62
N THR A 350 4.99 -4.15 -8.57
CA THR A 350 4.34 -3.49 -7.41
C THR A 350 5.08 -2.20 -7.09
N ASP A 351 4.48 -1.08 -7.49
CA ASP A 351 5.14 0.21 -7.33
C ASP A 351 5.23 0.53 -5.84
N ARG A 352 6.43 0.86 -5.36
CA ARG A 352 6.72 1.14 -3.94
C ARG A 352 7.48 2.44 -3.86
N ASN A 353 7.05 3.36 -3.02
CA ASN A 353 7.70 4.64 -2.83
C ASN A 353 7.91 4.90 -1.33
N ASP A 354 9.18 5.04 -0.93
CA ASP A 354 9.61 5.21 0.45
C ASP A 354 9.09 4.09 1.38
N VAL A 355 9.06 2.85 0.88
CA VAL A 355 8.57 1.67 1.62
C VAL A 355 9.74 1.05 2.41
N PRO A 356 9.55 0.62 3.68
CA PRO A 356 10.58 -0.09 4.42
C PRO A 356 11.11 -1.31 3.65
N TRP A 357 12.44 -1.44 3.55
CA TRP A 357 13.11 -2.34 2.60
C TRP A 357 12.73 -3.83 2.73
N ASP A 358 12.24 -4.28 3.89
CA ASP A 358 11.84 -5.66 4.15
C ASP A 358 10.31 -5.87 4.16
N LEU A 359 9.52 -4.79 4.12
CA LEU A 359 8.06 -4.88 4.11
C LEU A 359 7.63 -5.52 2.78
N GLY A 360 6.85 -6.59 2.82
CA GLY A 360 6.53 -7.46 1.68
C GLY A 360 7.61 -8.48 1.29
N TRP A 361 8.69 -8.61 2.07
CA TRP A 361 9.80 -9.54 1.80
C TRP A 361 10.12 -10.35 3.06
N SER A 362 9.30 -11.36 3.38
CA SER A 362 9.42 -12.08 4.66
C SER A 362 9.44 -13.59 4.57
N ASP A 363 9.36 -14.18 3.37
CA ASP A 363 9.66 -15.60 3.22
C ASP A 363 11.10 -15.87 3.69
N LYS A 364 11.27 -16.85 4.57
CA LYS A 364 12.57 -17.29 5.14
C LYS A 364 13.59 -17.70 4.06
N LYS A 365 13.14 -18.00 2.84
CA LYS A 365 13.99 -18.30 1.67
C LYS A 365 14.59 -17.06 1.05
N ILE A 366 14.05 -15.87 1.32
CA ILE A 366 14.58 -14.61 0.82
C ILE A 366 15.88 -14.29 1.55
N LYS A 367 16.92 -14.05 0.75
CA LYS A 367 18.16 -13.44 1.21
C LYS A 367 18.28 -12.05 0.61
N PHE A 368 18.80 -11.13 1.41
CA PHE A 368 18.97 -9.75 1.02
C PHE A 368 20.43 -9.49 0.73
N TRP A 369 20.67 -8.73 -0.33
CA TRP A 369 21.96 -8.17 -0.66
C TRP A 369 21.85 -6.66 -0.50
N LEU A 370 22.56 -6.12 0.49
CA LEU A 370 22.66 -4.68 0.70
C LEU A 370 23.84 -4.18 -0.14
N ILE A 371 23.56 -3.40 -1.19
CA ILE A 371 24.55 -3.03 -2.19
C ILE A 371 24.80 -1.53 -2.18
N HIS A 372 26.04 -1.13 -1.90
CA HIS A 372 26.49 0.25 -2.01
C HIS A 372 26.83 0.60 -3.46
N VAL A 373 26.31 1.71 -3.97
CA VAL A 373 26.61 2.18 -5.33
C VAL A 373 27.67 3.28 -5.30
N ASN A 374 28.68 3.15 -6.15
CA ASN A 374 29.78 4.10 -6.24
C ASN A 374 29.38 5.22 -7.23
N TYR A 375 28.78 6.29 -6.70
CA TYR A 375 28.36 7.48 -7.48
C TYR A 375 29.54 8.34 -7.89
#